data_AF-K0RFJ5-F1
#
_entry.id   AF-K0RFJ5-F1
#
_cell.length_a   1.000
_cell.length_b   1.000
_cell.length_c   1.000
_cell.angle_alpha   90.00
_cell.angle_beta   90.00
_cell.angle_gamma   90.00
#
_symmetry.space_group_name_H-M   'P 1'
#
loop_
_entity.id
_entity.type
_entity.pdbx_description
1 polymer ?
#
loop_
_entity_poly.entity_id
_entity_poly.type
_entity_poly.pdbx_seq_one_letter_code
_entity_poly.pdbx_strand_id
1 'polypeptide(L)'
;SLSKSKFATISDVSVRSKVIAIGSDDKEYKDIVVYIDSDSIYLRDAVYKYNVSSSTIRSSKKGPGIPFLCRSFNKIYIEREVGTFDELAKFDKRLVRNDPQWISDHIKNNRPYKLPIFINTHVFDAIVASLIDAEWTEPSLKLLHTAADLMGKAAESFIKGMSEIKSFPSLEDFLLLKASEVIESIKDDAKSNVLDFIKREKTPYTQNHYLFENVCKLRTEELMDVVTSMLPVKPDSGTTVSVDPAQLAKRIKFAFTRNQERSVDDHMAEEMSHALNAYGKVALKRFIDNIPMICAEIMQKFANRFSDDLTKASDEDIDVLVSAPQSISSKKKLLRSKIDDLDAGINTEGLHRGDRPELSHQLGLQLTPPRTSDAALEVRGRQGRRRGSGV
;
A
#
# COMPACT_ATOMS: atom_id res chain seq x y z
N SER A 1 -3.13 0.87 5.56
CA SER A 1 -4.24 1.82 5.76
C SER A 1 -3.70 3.05 6.43
N LEU A 2 -3.94 4.22 5.86
CA LEU A 2 -3.66 5.55 6.42
C LEU A 2 -4.09 5.68 7.89
N SER A 3 -5.19 5.03 8.26
CA SER A 3 -5.79 5.03 9.60
C SER A 3 -5.00 4.31 10.70
N LYS A 4 -3.76 3.85 10.42
CA LYS A 4 -2.91 3.15 11.40
C LYS A 4 -1.60 3.89 11.74
N SER A 5 -1.25 4.96 11.01
CA SER A 5 -0.03 5.73 11.31
C SER A 5 -0.33 6.64 12.50
N LYS A 6 0.37 6.44 13.62
CA LYS A 6 0.18 7.28 14.82
C LYS A 6 0.55 8.72 14.52
N PHE A 7 1.43 8.97 13.54
CA PHE A 7 1.81 10.32 13.15
C PHE A 7 0.67 11.13 12.52
N ALA A 8 -0.17 10.50 11.70
CA ALA A 8 -1.31 11.18 11.07
C ALA A 8 -2.62 11.07 11.85
N THR A 9 -2.60 10.32 12.96
CA THR A 9 -3.78 10.06 13.79
C THR A 9 -3.50 10.36 15.27
N ILE A 10 -2.62 11.33 15.56
CA ILE A 10 -2.23 11.70 16.94
C ILE A 10 -3.46 12.05 17.80
N SER A 11 -4.48 12.65 17.19
CA SER A 11 -5.75 13.00 17.84
C SER A 11 -6.77 11.87 17.87
N ASP A 12 -6.58 10.79 17.09
CA ASP A 12 -7.61 9.78 16.92
C ASP A 12 -7.70 8.90 18.17
N VAL A 13 -8.92 8.77 18.66
CA VAL A 13 -9.20 7.98 19.85
C VAL A 13 -9.34 6.51 19.47
N SER A 14 -8.50 5.67 20.07
CA SER A 14 -8.52 4.22 19.89
C SER A 14 -8.55 3.48 21.23
N VAL A 15 -8.88 2.18 21.23
CA VAL A 15 -8.85 1.37 22.46
C VAL A 15 -7.44 1.39 23.06
N ARG A 16 -7.35 1.59 24.38
CA ARG A 16 -6.14 1.83 25.19
C ARG A 16 -5.57 3.26 25.12
N SER A 17 -6.16 4.16 24.36
CA SER A 17 -5.74 5.58 24.37
C SER A 17 -6.11 6.21 25.72
N LYS A 18 -5.21 7.03 26.25
CA LYS A 18 -5.55 7.96 27.34
C LYS A 18 -6.31 9.13 26.74
N VAL A 19 -7.46 9.44 27.32
CA VAL A 19 -8.38 10.44 26.78
C VAL A 19 -8.91 11.36 27.87
N ILE A 20 -9.39 12.52 27.43
CA ILE A 20 -10.22 13.43 28.19
C ILE A 20 -11.61 13.38 27.56
N ALA A 21 -12.61 12.99 28.35
CA ALA A 21 -14.01 12.92 27.93
C ALA A 21 -14.87 13.92 28.72
N ILE A 22 -15.84 14.55 28.06
CA ILE A 22 -16.82 15.39 28.73
C ILE A 22 -18.08 14.55 28.97
N GLY A 23 -18.46 14.39 30.25
CA GLY A 23 -19.66 13.68 30.65
C GLY A 23 -20.94 14.50 30.42
N SER A 24 -22.09 13.85 30.57
CA SER A 24 -23.40 14.53 30.52
C SER A 24 -23.64 15.51 31.67
N ASP A 25 -22.83 15.43 32.73
CA ASP A 25 -22.78 16.38 33.83
C ASP A 25 -21.84 17.57 33.57
N ASP A 26 -21.39 17.73 32.32
CA ASP A 26 -20.45 18.76 31.84
C ASP A 26 -19.05 18.70 32.54
N LYS A 27 -18.72 17.59 33.23
CA LYS A 27 -17.41 17.36 33.86
C LYS A 27 -16.44 16.64 32.96
N GLU A 28 -15.15 16.89 33.17
CA GLU A 28 -14.06 16.20 32.47
C GLU A 28 -13.63 14.93 33.22
N TYR A 29 -13.48 13.85 32.45
CA TYR A 29 -13.01 12.56 32.89
C TYR A 29 -11.70 12.24 32.16
N LYS A 30 -10.61 12.05 32.90
CA LYS A 30 -9.32 11.61 32.36
C LYS A 30 -9.13 10.12 32.64
N ASP A 31 -9.13 9.30 31.59
CA ASP A 31 -9.14 7.84 31.74
C ASP A 31 -8.69 7.14 30.44
N ILE A 32 -8.67 5.81 30.44
CA ILE A 32 -8.28 4.96 29.33
C ILE A 32 -9.52 4.40 28.64
N VAL A 33 -9.55 4.50 27.30
CA VAL A 33 -10.60 3.88 26.49
C VAL A 33 -10.47 2.36 26.54
N VAL A 34 -11.54 1.68 26.97
CA VAL A 34 -11.57 0.21 27.04
C VAL A 34 -12.45 -0.40 25.94
N TYR A 35 -13.46 0.34 25.47
CA TYR A 35 -14.35 -0.12 24.42
C TYR A 35 -14.85 1.05 23.56
N ILE A 36 -14.99 0.81 22.26
CA ILE A 36 -15.54 1.76 21.31
C ILE A 36 -16.70 1.06 20.59
N ASP A 37 -17.87 1.67 20.68
CA ASP A 37 -19.03 1.40 19.85
C ASP A 37 -19.14 2.53 18.79
N SER A 38 -19.78 2.27 17.66
CA SER A 38 -20.00 3.20 16.52
C SER A 38 -19.71 4.68 16.82
N ASP A 39 -20.58 5.31 17.62
CA ASP A 39 -20.51 6.72 18.02
C ASP A 39 -20.26 6.93 19.53
N SER A 40 -19.79 5.90 20.24
CA SER A 40 -19.70 5.96 21.71
C SER A 40 -18.47 5.28 22.27
N ILE A 41 -17.95 5.87 23.34
CA ILE A 41 -16.72 5.45 23.99
C ILE A 41 -17.02 5.10 25.44
N TYR A 42 -16.33 4.07 25.93
CA TYR A 42 -16.41 3.62 27.31
C TYR A 42 -15.01 3.65 27.91
N LEU A 43 -14.92 4.27 29.09
CA LEU A 43 -13.68 4.43 29.83
C LEU A 43 -13.61 3.40 30.97
N ARG A 44 -12.40 3.10 31.44
CA ARG A 44 -12.15 2.00 32.39
C ARG A 44 -12.79 2.24 33.76
N ASP A 45 -12.58 3.42 34.31
CA ASP A 45 -12.90 3.80 35.69
C ASP A 45 -14.10 4.76 35.76
N ALA A 46 -14.57 5.28 34.62
CA ALA A 46 -15.87 5.92 34.51
C ALA A 46 -17.00 4.90 34.55
N VAL A 47 -17.46 4.58 35.77
CA VAL A 47 -18.47 3.56 36.04
C VAL A 47 -19.82 4.22 36.37
N TYR A 48 -20.88 3.77 35.70
CA TYR A 48 -22.26 4.17 35.97
C TYR A 48 -22.83 3.47 37.20
N LYS A 49 -22.54 2.16 37.36
CA LYS A 49 -22.92 1.37 38.54
C LYS A 49 -21.81 0.40 38.93
N TYR A 50 -21.37 0.50 40.18
CA TYR A 50 -20.38 -0.40 40.77
C TYR A 50 -20.99 -1.71 41.28
N ASN A 51 -20.24 -2.80 41.23
CA ASN A 51 -20.54 -4.08 41.88
C ASN A 51 -21.93 -4.67 41.54
N VAL A 52 -22.27 -4.68 40.25
CA VAL A 52 -23.47 -5.35 39.74
C VAL A 52 -23.34 -6.86 39.94
N SER A 53 -24.39 -7.46 40.53
CA SER A 53 -24.40 -8.88 40.92
C SER A 53 -24.25 -9.82 39.71
N SER A 54 -23.38 -10.82 39.86
CA SER A 54 -23.08 -11.84 38.86
C SER A 54 -24.29 -12.70 38.47
N SER A 55 -25.31 -12.80 39.34
CA SER A 55 -26.53 -13.57 39.09
C SER A 55 -27.35 -13.02 37.91
N THR A 56 -27.17 -11.73 37.61
CA THR A 56 -27.85 -10.98 36.55
C THR A 56 -27.10 -11.03 35.20
N ILE A 57 -25.78 -11.24 35.21
CA ILE A 57 -24.91 -11.13 34.02
C ILE A 57 -24.39 -12.53 33.66
N ARG A 58 -25.24 -13.34 33.01
CA ARG A 58 -24.97 -14.79 32.82
C ARG A 58 -24.20 -15.19 31.56
N SER A 59 -23.88 -14.30 30.62
CA SER A 59 -23.62 -14.75 29.23
C SER A 59 -22.25 -14.48 28.61
N SER A 60 -21.25 -13.93 29.29
CA SER A 60 -19.92 -13.76 28.67
C SER A 60 -18.82 -13.40 29.66
N LYS A 61 -18.37 -14.37 30.48
CA LYS A 61 -17.12 -14.21 31.24
C LYS A 61 -15.96 -14.15 30.24
N LYS A 62 -15.25 -13.02 30.19
CA LYS A 62 -14.03 -12.87 29.40
C LYS A 62 -12.77 -12.78 30.26
N GLY A 63 -12.91 -12.70 31.58
CA GLY A 63 -11.83 -12.52 32.53
C GLY A 63 -11.72 -11.07 33.01
N PRO A 64 -11.01 -10.85 34.14
CA PRO A 64 -10.91 -9.54 34.78
C PRO A 64 -10.27 -8.49 33.85
N GLY A 65 -10.83 -7.29 33.85
CA GLY A 65 -10.34 -6.14 33.08
C GLY A 65 -10.73 -6.14 31.60
N ILE A 66 -11.48 -7.14 31.11
CA ILE A 66 -11.93 -7.19 29.72
C ILE A 66 -13.38 -6.70 29.61
N PRO A 67 -13.64 -5.59 28.89
CA PRO A 67 -15.00 -5.11 28.71
C PRO A 67 -15.79 -6.02 27.75
N PHE A 68 -17.08 -6.17 28.00
CA PHE A 68 -17.98 -6.94 27.14
C PHE A 68 -19.38 -6.34 27.08
N LEU A 69 -20.04 -6.52 25.93
CA LEU A 69 -21.44 -6.15 25.71
C LEU A 69 -22.36 -7.24 26.24
N CYS A 70 -23.13 -6.92 27.28
CA CYS A 70 -24.23 -7.76 27.70
C CYS A 70 -25.46 -7.49 26.83
N ARG A 71 -25.73 -8.39 25.88
CA ARG A 71 -26.85 -8.26 24.92
C ARG A 71 -28.21 -8.13 25.59
N SER A 72 -28.40 -8.76 26.75
CA SER A 72 -29.67 -8.72 27.49
C SER A 72 -30.05 -7.33 27.98
N PHE A 73 -29.06 -6.47 28.25
CA PHE A 73 -29.27 -5.12 28.76
C PHE A 73 -28.80 -4.03 27.80
N ASN A 74 -28.21 -4.42 26.66
CA ASN A 74 -27.54 -3.54 25.71
C ASN A 74 -26.55 -2.56 26.39
N LYS A 75 -25.77 -3.09 27.34
CA LYS A 75 -24.85 -2.33 28.19
C LYS A 75 -23.47 -2.97 28.23
N ILE A 76 -22.45 -2.14 28.42
CA ILE A 76 -21.06 -2.58 28.54
C ILE A 76 -20.69 -2.76 30.01
N TYR A 77 -20.09 -3.90 30.32
CA TYR A 77 -19.62 -4.23 31.65
C TYR A 77 -18.13 -4.59 31.63
N ILE A 78 -17.44 -4.37 32.75
CA ILE A 78 -16.08 -4.85 32.99
C ILE A 78 -16.05 -5.72 34.26
N GLU A 79 -15.41 -6.88 34.18
CA GLU A 79 -15.23 -7.78 35.34
C GLU A 79 -14.05 -7.31 36.18
N ARG A 80 -14.20 -7.22 37.51
CA ARG A 80 -13.13 -6.92 38.47
C ARG A 80 -12.52 -8.23 39.00
N GLU A 81 -11.33 -8.16 39.58
CA GLU A 81 -10.61 -9.33 40.13
C GLU A 81 -11.41 -10.09 41.21
N VAL A 82 -12.32 -9.40 41.90
CA VAL A 82 -13.17 -9.96 42.96
C VAL A 82 -14.42 -10.68 42.39
N GLY A 83 -14.54 -10.80 41.06
CA GLY A 83 -15.68 -11.43 40.39
C GLY A 83 -16.97 -10.59 40.40
N THR A 84 -16.85 -9.31 40.75
CA THR A 84 -17.92 -8.30 40.61
C THR A 84 -17.83 -7.64 39.24
N PHE A 85 -18.95 -7.05 38.78
CA PHE A 85 -19.03 -6.39 37.49
C PHE A 85 -19.35 -4.90 37.67
N ASP A 86 -18.66 -4.05 36.92
CA ASP A 86 -18.97 -2.63 36.86
C ASP A 86 -19.65 -2.30 35.52
N GLU A 87 -20.78 -1.58 35.57
CA GLU A 87 -21.45 -1.04 34.38
C GLU A 87 -20.73 0.24 33.95
N LEU A 88 -20.17 0.27 32.74
CA LEU A 88 -19.39 1.41 32.27
C LEU A 88 -20.30 2.58 31.83
N ALA A 89 -19.86 3.80 32.12
CA ALA A 89 -20.50 5.01 31.62
C ALA A 89 -20.24 5.16 30.11
N LYS A 90 -21.26 5.64 29.41
CA LYS A 90 -21.24 5.87 27.96
C LYS A 90 -20.93 7.35 27.68
N PHE A 91 -19.94 7.59 26.84
CA PHE A 91 -19.57 8.94 26.38
C PHE A 91 -19.82 9.07 24.88
N ASP A 92 -20.26 10.25 24.43
CA ASP A 92 -20.33 10.58 23.01
C ASP A 92 -18.90 10.72 22.47
N LYS A 93 -18.58 10.00 21.40
CA LYS A 93 -17.26 10.01 20.78
C LYS A 93 -16.78 11.40 20.39
N ARG A 94 -17.68 12.32 20.03
CA ARG A 94 -17.35 13.72 19.65
C ARG A 94 -16.85 14.54 20.84
N LEU A 95 -17.19 14.12 22.06
CA LEU A 95 -16.79 14.78 23.30
C LEU A 95 -15.57 14.12 23.96
N VAL A 96 -14.89 13.25 23.23
CA VAL A 96 -13.69 12.56 23.69
C VAL A 96 -12.52 12.96 22.82
N ARG A 97 -11.42 13.34 23.45
CA ARG A 97 -10.15 13.67 22.79
C ARG A 97 -8.99 12.95 23.44
N ASN A 98 -7.93 12.70 22.70
CA ASN A 98 -6.70 12.15 23.27
C ASN A 98 -6.11 13.12 24.31
N ASP A 99 -5.61 12.56 25.41
CA ASP A 99 -4.95 13.32 26.45
C ASP A 99 -3.56 13.78 25.97
N PRO A 100 -3.33 15.10 25.79
CA PRO A 100 -2.06 15.61 25.31
C PRO A 100 -1.01 15.68 26.43
N GLN A 101 -1.23 15.05 27.59
CA GLN A 101 -0.31 15.08 28.73
C GLN A 101 1.14 14.73 28.35
N TRP A 102 1.34 13.73 27.49
CA TRP A 102 2.69 13.35 27.05
C TRP A 102 3.39 14.47 26.25
N ILE A 103 2.62 15.28 25.49
CA ILE A 103 3.12 16.47 24.80
C ILE A 103 3.42 17.56 25.82
N SER A 104 2.53 17.76 26.80
CA SER A 104 2.75 18.72 27.89
C SER A 104 4.05 18.43 28.64
N ASP A 105 4.31 17.16 28.96
CA ASP A 105 5.54 16.72 29.63
C ASP A 105 6.77 17.00 28.74
N HIS A 106 6.68 16.74 27.43
CA HIS A 106 7.74 17.08 26.48
C HIS A 106 8.00 18.58 26.40
N ILE A 107 6.95 19.41 26.36
CA ILE A 107 7.07 20.88 26.33
C ILE A 107 7.72 21.39 27.61
N LYS A 108 7.32 20.88 28.77
CA LYS A 108 7.88 21.27 30.08
C LYS A 108 9.35 20.94 30.19
N ASN A 109 9.75 19.74 29.77
CA ASN A 109 11.14 19.29 29.83
C ASN A 109 12.07 20.02 28.85
N ASN A 110 11.51 20.59 27.78
CA ASN A 110 12.27 21.25 26.72
C ASN A 110 11.87 22.73 26.58
N ARG A 111 11.35 23.35 27.64
CA ARG A 111 10.81 24.71 27.59
C ARG A 111 11.92 25.70 27.26
N PRO A 112 11.83 26.45 26.15
CA PRO A 112 12.81 27.47 25.82
C PRO A 112 12.50 28.73 26.63
N TYR A 113 13.46 29.66 26.72
CA TYR A 113 13.24 31.00 27.28
C TYR A 113 12.27 31.89 26.45
N LYS A 114 11.59 31.33 25.44
CA LYS A 114 10.65 32.04 24.57
C LYS A 114 9.27 32.14 25.21
N LEU A 115 8.48 33.12 24.75
CA LEU A 115 7.13 33.36 25.27
C LEU A 115 6.20 32.14 25.05
N PRO A 116 5.35 31.77 26.02
CA PRO A 116 4.43 30.62 25.92
C PRO A 116 3.42 30.70 24.78
N ILE A 117 3.19 31.89 24.21
CA ILE A 117 2.28 32.10 23.07
C ILE A 117 2.81 31.54 21.75
N PHE A 118 4.11 31.24 21.66
CA PHE A 118 4.70 30.64 20.47
C PHE A 118 4.89 29.14 20.69
N ILE A 119 4.46 28.37 19.70
CA ILE A 119 4.71 26.93 19.67
C ILE A 119 6.23 26.70 19.65
N ASN A 120 6.71 25.79 20.50
CA ASN A 120 8.12 25.42 20.52
C ASN A 120 8.47 24.55 19.31
N THR A 121 9.04 25.17 18.28
CA THR A 121 9.42 24.49 17.04
C THR A 121 10.44 23.38 17.26
N HIS A 122 11.35 23.50 18.23
CA HIS A 122 12.33 22.43 18.50
C HIS A 122 11.67 21.16 19.05
N VAL A 123 10.66 21.31 19.90
CA VAL A 123 9.87 20.16 20.39
C VAL A 123 9.05 19.57 19.26
N PHE A 124 8.46 20.42 18.42
CA PHE A 124 7.74 19.97 17.23
C PHE A 124 8.64 19.13 16.32
N ASP A 125 9.81 19.64 15.96
CA ASP A 125 10.78 18.98 15.08
C ASP A 125 11.25 17.65 15.68
N ALA A 126 11.56 17.62 16.98
CA ALA A 126 11.97 16.40 17.67
C ALA A 126 10.88 15.33 17.68
N ILE A 127 9.62 15.72 17.95
CA ILE A 127 8.48 14.78 17.92
C ILE A 127 8.27 14.24 16.51
N VAL A 128 8.27 15.12 15.48
CA VAL A 128 8.10 14.69 14.09
C VAL A 128 9.21 13.71 13.67
N ALA A 129 10.47 14.05 13.94
CA ALA A 129 11.60 13.20 13.62
C ALA A 129 11.48 11.82 14.29
N SER A 130 11.12 11.78 15.57
CA SER A 130 10.93 10.52 16.32
C SER A 130 9.79 9.67 15.77
N LEU A 131 8.68 10.28 15.35
CA LEU A 131 7.52 9.55 14.80
C LEU A 131 7.83 8.99 13.42
N ILE A 132 8.48 9.78 12.56
CA ILE A 132 8.92 9.33 11.23
C ILE A 132 9.90 8.17 11.36
N ASP A 133 10.89 8.28 12.26
CA ASP A 133 11.86 7.20 12.48
C ASP A 133 11.21 5.89 12.89
N ALA A 134 10.26 5.95 13.82
CA ALA A 134 9.58 4.78 14.34
C ALA A 134 8.63 4.13 13.33
N GLU A 135 8.01 4.91 12.44
CA GLU A 135 6.91 4.41 11.60
C GLU A 135 7.26 4.21 10.12
N TRP A 136 8.21 4.96 9.56
CA TRP A 136 8.35 5.05 8.11
C TRP A 136 9.47 4.17 7.55
N THR A 137 10.57 4.01 8.28
CA THR A 137 11.77 3.32 7.80
C THR A 137 11.50 1.85 7.46
N GLU A 138 10.98 1.07 8.42
CA GLU A 138 10.76 -0.36 8.23
C GLU A 138 9.76 -0.67 7.10
N PRO A 139 8.56 -0.04 7.04
CA PRO A 139 7.62 -0.31 5.94
C PRO A 139 8.16 0.07 4.57
N SER A 140 8.94 1.15 4.47
CA SER A 140 9.53 1.59 3.20
C SER A 140 10.54 0.59 2.67
N LEU A 141 11.44 0.12 3.54
CA LEU A 141 12.44 -0.90 3.18
C LEU A 141 11.78 -2.23 2.84
N LYS A 142 10.70 -2.61 3.55
CA LYS A 142 9.94 -3.82 3.24
C LYS A 142 9.26 -3.73 1.87
N LEU A 143 8.67 -2.59 1.53
CA LEU A 143 8.08 -2.38 0.21
C LEU A 143 9.14 -2.47 -0.89
N LEU A 144 10.29 -1.82 -0.68
CA LEU A 144 11.40 -1.86 -1.62
C LEU A 144 11.90 -3.29 -1.85
N HIS A 145 12.10 -4.06 -0.78
CA HIS A 145 12.51 -5.46 -0.88
C HIS A 145 11.48 -6.29 -1.63
N THR A 146 10.19 -6.09 -1.35
CA THR A 146 9.10 -6.78 -2.06
C THR A 146 9.09 -6.44 -3.55
N ALA A 147 9.32 -5.18 -3.91
CA ALA A 147 9.40 -4.74 -5.31
C ALA A 147 10.60 -5.37 -6.03
N ALA A 148 11.77 -5.42 -5.38
CA ALA A 148 12.95 -6.09 -5.92
C ALA A 148 12.73 -7.59 -6.13
N ASP A 149 12.15 -8.28 -5.14
CA ASP A 149 11.84 -9.71 -5.23
C ASP A 149 10.86 -10.03 -6.36
N LEU A 150 9.82 -9.18 -6.53
CA LEU A 150 8.87 -9.32 -7.63
C LEU A 150 9.54 -9.12 -8.99
N MET A 151 10.42 -8.12 -9.12
CA MET A 151 11.19 -7.91 -10.34
C MET A 151 12.13 -9.10 -10.62
N GLY A 152 12.80 -9.64 -9.59
CA GLY A 152 13.66 -10.81 -9.72
C GLY A 152 12.90 -12.02 -10.25
N LYS A 153 11.75 -12.33 -9.66
CA LYS A 153 10.86 -13.41 -10.14
C LYS A 153 10.37 -13.18 -11.55
N ALA A 154 10.02 -11.95 -11.91
CA ALA A 154 9.59 -11.60 -13.25
C ALA A 154 10.71 -11.78 -14.29
N ALA A 155 11.93 -11.31 -13.97
CA ALA A 155 13.10 -11.48 -14.82
C ALA A 155 13.47 -12.97 -14.99
N GLU A 156 13.48 -13.73 -13.89
CA GLU A 156 13.73 -15.18 -13.92
C GLU A 156 12.71 -15.91 -14.78
N SER A 157 11.42 -15.63 -14.58
CA SER A 157 10.35 -16.23 -15.38
C SER A 157 10.44 -15.87 -16.85
N PHE A 158 10.88 -14.65 -17.17
CA PHE A 158 11.07 -14.19 -18.54
C PHE A 158 12.23 -14.92 -19.22
N ILE A 159 13.39 -15.00 -18.56
CA ILE A 159 14.59 -15.67 -19.07
C ILE A 159 14.33 -17.18 -19.28
N LYS A 160 13.78 -17.86 -18.26
CA LYS A 160 13.44 -19.30 -18.34
C LYS A 160 12.35 -19.61 -19.37
N GLY A 161 11.52 -18.60 -19.69
CA GLY A 161 10.47 -18.69 -20.70
C GLY A 161 11.00 -18.67 -22.14
N MET A 162 12.21 -18.18 -22.38
CA MET A 162 12.78 -18.07 -23.74
C MET A 162 13.10 -19.45 -24.31
N SER A 163 12.48 -19.80 -25.43
CA SER A 163 12.65 -21.11 -26.07
C SER A 163 14.03 -21.31 -26.68
N GLU A 164 14.63 -20.21 -27.12
CA GLU A 164 15.89 -20.10 -27.84
C GLU A 164 17.09 -20.38 -26.91
N ILE A 165 16.98 -19.95 -25.65
CA ILE A 165 18.06 -20.04 -24.65
C ILE A 165 18.11 -21.42 -24.00
N LYS A 166 17.03 -22.22 -24.07
CA LYS A 166 17.02 -23.61 -23.55
C LYS A 166 18.08 -24.51 -24.18
N SER A 167 18.59 -24.15 -25.36
CA SER A 167 19.69 -24.86 -26.02
C SER A 167 21.07 -24.50 -25.45
N PHE A 168 21.17 -23.50 -24.58
CA PHE A 168 22.40 -22.93 -24.03
C PHE A 168 22.30 -22.70 -22.51
N PRO A 169 22.43 -23.76 -21.68
CA PRO A 169 22.29 -23.64 -20.22
C PRO A 169 23.25 -22.62 -19.58
N SER A 170 24.49 -22.54 -20.06
CA SER A 170 25.48 -21.57 -19.57
C SER A 170 25.05 -20.12 -19.80
N LEU A 171 24.39 -19.84 -20.94
CA LEU A 171 23.83 -18.52 -21.23
C LEU A 171 22.63 -18.21 -20.33
N GLU A 172 21.78 -19.20 -20.05
CA GLU A 172 20.66 -19.04 -19.11
C GLU A 172 21.16 -18.64 -17.71
N ASP A 173 22.11 -19.40 -17.16
CA ASP A 173 22.70 -19.13 -15.84
C ASP A 173 23.37 -17.75 -15.79
N PHE A 174 24.09 -17.38 -16.86
CA PHE A 174 24.71 -16.07 -16.98
C PHE A 174 23.68 -14.94 -16.97
N LEU A 175 22.60 -15.05 -17.76
CA LEU A 175 21.55 -14.03 -17.80
C LEU A 175 20.82 -13.89 -16.46
N LEU A 176 20.57 -15.00 -15.76
CA LEU A 176 19.97 -14.99 -14.43
C LEU A 176 20.89 -14.30 -13.42
N LEU A 177 22.19 -14.61 -13.44
CA LEU A 177 23.18 -13.96 -12.60
C LEU A 177 23.21 -12.45 -12.86
N LYS A 178 23.30 -12.04 -14.14
CA LYS A 178 23.32 -10.63 -14.53
C LYS A 178 22.04 -9.89 -14.18
N ALA A 179 20.88 -10.52 -14.35
CA ALA A 179 19.61 -9.93 -13.96
C ALA A 179 19.57 -9.66 -12.44
N SER A 180 20.04 -10.64 -11.64
CA SER A 180 20.12 -10.50 -10.19
C SER A 180 21.06 -9.37 -9.76
N GLU A 181 22.27 -9.31 -10.34
CA GLU A 181 23.25 -8.24 -10.08
C GLU A 181 22.70 -6.84 -10.39
N VAL A 182 22.03 -6.68 -11.54
CA VAL A 182 21.42 -5.41 -11.95
C VAL A 182 20.27 -5.02 -11.01
N ILE A 183 19.44 -5.96 -10.60
CA ILE A 183 18.32 -5.70 -9.68
C ILE A 183 18.85 -5.27 -8.31
N GLU A 184 19.85 -5.95 -7.75
CA GLU A 184 20.45 -5.56 -6.47
C GLU A 184 21.12 -4.18 -6.56
N SER A 185 21.82 -3.88 -7.66
CA SER A 185 22.37 -2.54 -7.87
C SER A 185 21.29 -1.45 -7.90
N ILE A 186 20.16 -1.66 -8.60
CA ILE A 186 19.07 -0.68 -8.65
C ILE A 186 18.38 -0.56 -7.29
N LYS A 187 18.22 -1.68 -6.57
CA LYS A 187 17.65 -1.71 -5.22
C LYS A 187 18.51 -0.92 -4.24
N ASP A 188 19.84 -1.00 -4.32
CA ASP A 188 20.74 -0.22 -3.46
C ASP A 188 20.64 1.29 -3.75
N ASP A 189 20.58 1.68 -5.03
CA ASP A 189 20.33 3.08 -5.42
C ASP A 189 18.98 3.58 -4.87
N ALA A 190 17.91 2.79 -5.07
CA ALA A 190 16.57 3.10 -4.58
C ALA A 190 16.51 3.13 -3.05
N LYS A 191 17.26 2.27 -2.35
CA LYS A 191 17.39 2.29 -0.89
C LYS A 191 18.02 3.59 -0.41
N SER A 192 19.08 4.07 -1.07
CA SER A 192 19.66 5.38 -0.76
C SER A 192 18.62 6.50 -0.92
N ASN A 193 17.87 6.49 -2.02
CA ASN A 193 16.82 7.48 -2.28
C ASN A 193 15.71 7.44 -1.23
N VAL A 194 15.28 6.25 -0.78
CA VAL A 194 14.30 6.08 0.30
C VAL A 194 14.83 6.69 1.60
N LEU A 195 16.07 6.37 1.98
CA LEU A 195 16.67 6.87 3.22
C LEU A 195 16.87 8.38 3.20
N ASP A 196 17.28 8.93 2.05
CA ASP A 196 17.42 10.38 1.86
C ASP A 196 16.07 11.10 1.93
N PHE A 197 15.02 10.51 1.33
CA PHE A 197 13.65 11.02 1.44
C PHE A 197 13.20 11.07 2.91
N ILE A 198 13.36 9.96 3.64
CA ILE A 198 12.98 9.89 5.06
C ILE A 198 13.78 10.92 5.88
N LYS A 199 15.08 11.03 5.64
CA LYS A 199 15.94 12.00 6.33
C LYS A 199 15.48 13.43 6.13
N ARG A 200 15.04 13.80 4.92
CA ARG A 200 14.48 15.13 4.62
C ARG A 200 13.17 15.37 5.38
N GLU A 201 12.28 14.39 5.40
CA GLU A 201 10.97 14.51 6.07
C GLU A 201 11.06 14.65 7.59
N LYS A 202 12.16 14.19 8.22
CA LYS A 202 12.45 14.45 9.64
C LYS A 202 12.62 15.94 9.98
N THR A 203 12.87 16.79 8.99
CA THR A 203 12.97 18.23 9.17
C THR A 203 11.68 18.87 8.67
N PRO A 204 10.75 19.26 9.54
CA PRO A 204 9.43 19.66 9.11
C PRO A 204 9.45 20.93 8.26
N TYR A 205 8.89 20.85 7.07
CA TYR A 205 8.74 22.00 6.18
C TYR A 205 7.53 21.82 5.26
N THR A 206 6.76 22.88 5.08
CA THR A 206 5.66 22.91 4.12
C THR A 206 5.23 24.34 3.81
N GLN A 207 4.91 24.60 2.54
CA GLN A 207 4.16 25.78 2.09
C GLN A 207 2.73 25.40 1.67
N ASN A 208 2.32 24.17 1.96
CA ASN A 208 1.01 23.68 1.59
C ASN A 208 -0.08 24.35 2.45
N HIS A 209 -1.03 25.03 1.81
CA HIS A 209 -2.15 25.72 2.47
C HIS A 209 -2.99 24.77 3.34
N TYR A 210 -3.04 23.47 3.01
CA TYR A 210 -3.76 22.47 3.82
C TYR A 210 -3.27 22.39 5.27
N LEU A 211 -2.02 22.77 5.58
CA LEU A 211 -1.58 22.81 6.98
C LEU A 211 -2.46 23.77 7.80
N PHE A 212 -2.60 25.00 7.33
CA PHE A 212 -3.37 26.04 8.02
C PHE A 212 -4.86 25.71 8.04
N GLU A 213 -5.42 25.20 6.94
CA GLU A 213 -6.82 24.78 6.89
C GLU A 213 -7.12 23.68 7.90
N ASN A 214 -6.26 22.67 8.00
CA ASN A 214 -6.43 21.57 8.95
C ASN A 214 -6.30 22.03 10.40
N VAL A 215 -5.35 22.93 10.71
CA VAL A 215 -5.23 23.51 12.06
C VAL A 215 -6.48 24.32 12.41
N CYS A 216 -6.97 25.17 11.51
CA CYS A 216 -8.18 25.97 11.76
C CYS A 216 -9.41 25.09 11.96
N LYS A 217 -9.51 24.00 11.18
CA LYS A 217 -10.56 23.00 11.36
C LYS A 217 -10.51 22.38 12.76
N LEU A 218 -9.35 21.86 13.17
CA LEU A 218 -9.19 21.21 14.49
C LEU A 218 -9.51 22.14 15.66
N ARG A 219 -9.07 23.40 15.59
CA ARG A 219 -9.39 24.43 16.61
C ARG A 219 -10.89 24.69 16.74
N THR A 220 -11.61 24.64 15.62
CA THR A 220 -13.04 24.99 15.58
C THR A 220 -13.92 23.79 15.92
N GLU A 221 -13.56 22.61 15.42
CA GLU A 221 -14.34 21.37 15.53
C GLU A 221 -14.55 20.97 16.99
N GLU A 222 -13.50 21.01 17.83
CA GLU A 222 -13.62 20.66 19.26
C GLU A 222 -14.61 21.55 20.01
N LEU A 223 -14.52 22.87 19.83
CA LEU A 223 -15.42 23.81 20.47
C LEU A 223 -16.84 23.69 19.92
N MET A 224 -16.96 23.46 18.61
CA MET A 224 -18.25 23.28 17.96
C MET A 224 -18.94 22.00 18.44
N ASP A 225 -18.21 20.91 18.63
CA ASP A 225 -18.74 19.65 19.15
C ASP A 225 -19.27 19.81 20.57
N VAL A 226 -18.52 20.51 21.44
CA VAL A 226 -18.99 20.85 22.79
C VAL A 226 -20.27 21.68 22.73
N VAL A 227 -20.31 22.75 21.95
CA VAL A 227 -21.51 23.61 21.85
C VAL A 227 -22.70 22.84 21.27
N THR A 228 -22.49 22.03 20.23
CA THR A 228 -23.54 21.27 19.56
C THR A 228 -24.12 20.19 20.47
N SER A 229 -23.30 19.53 21.29
CA SER A 229 -23.78 18.56 22.28
C SER A 229 -24.66 19.15 23.38
N MET A 230 -24.55 20.47 23.62
CA MET A 230 -25.42 21.17 24.55
C MET A 230 -26.79 21.47 23.96
N LEU A 231 -26.92 21.39 22.63
CA LEU A 231 -28.20 21.59 21.96
C LEU A 231 -29.11 20.38 22.20
N PRO A 232 -30.41 20.61 22.43
CA PRO A 232 -31.35 19.53 22.61
C PRO A 232 -31.48 18.71 21.32
N VAL A 233 -31.29 17.40 21.44
CA VAL A 233 -31.55 16.46 20.36
C VAL A 233 -33.05 16.25 20.27
N LYS A 234 -33.63 16.45 19.07
CA LYS A 234 -35.04 16.18 18.83
C LYS A 234 -35.31 14.69 19.05
N PRO A 235 -36.22 14.30 19.96
CA PRO A 235 -36.58 12.90 20.10
C PRO A 235 -37.33 12.43 18.84
N ASP A 236 -37.11 11.17 18.44
CA ASP A 236 -37.77 10.54 17.29
C ASP A 236 -39.31 10.57 17.39
N SER A 237 -39.86 10.78 18.58
CA SER A 237 -41.30 10.77 18.87
C SER A 237 -42.06 12.06 18.50
N GLY A 238 -41.47 13.00 17.76
CA GLY A 238 -42.18 14.19 17.27
C GLY A 238 -42.58 15.22 18.35
N THR A 239 -42.19 15.00 19.60
CA THR A 239 -42.41 15.93 20.71
C THR A 239 -41.56 17.19 20.51
N THR A 240 -42.18 18.36 20.59
CA THR A 240 -41.49 19.66 20.60
C THR A 240 -40.62 19.76 21.84
N VAL A 241 -39.31 19.89 21.67
CA VAL A 241 -38.38 20.13 22.78
C VAL A 241 -38.52 21.59 23.19
N SER A 242 -39.06 21.83 24.39
CA SER A 242 -39.05 23.18 24.99
C SER A 242 -37.66 23.44 25.56
N VAL A 243 -36.98 24.44 25.00
CA VAL A 243 -35.63 24.84 25.41
C VAL A 243 -35.74 26.17 26.13
N ASP A 244 -35.31 26.21 27.40
CA ASP A 244 -35.16 27.49 28.10
C ASP A 244 -33.92 28.22 27.55
N PRO A 245 -34.10 29.36 26.85
CA PRO A 245 -32.99 30.09 26.25
C PRO A 245 -31.96 30.57 27.28
N ALA A 246 -32.39 30.87 28.52
CA ALA A 246 -31.50 31.34 29.58
C ALA A 246 -30.58 30.23 30.08
N GLN A 247 -31.11 29.01 30.24
CA GLN A 247 -30.33 27.84 30.61
C GLN A 247 -29.35 27.44 29.50
N LEU A 248 -29.80 27.45 28.24
CA LEU A 248 -28.92 27.16 27.11
C LEU A 248 -27.78 28.18 27.01
N ALA A 249 -28.08 29.47 27.11
CA ALA A 249 -27.07 30.53 27.10
C ALA A 249 -26.08 30.38 28.26
N LYS A 250 -26.53 29.97 29.45
CA LYS A 250 -25.67 29.70 30.60
C LYS A 250 -24.73 28.52 30.35
N ARG A 251 -25.22 27.41 29.78
CA ARG A 251 -24.40 26.23 29.43
C ARG A 251 -23.35 26.57 28.37
N ILE A 252 -23.75 27.30 27.32
CA ILE A 252 -22.82 27.76 26.29
C ILE A 252 -21.74 28.65 26.91
N LYS A 253 -22.11 29.67 27.71
CA LYS A 253 -21.13 30.53 28.40
C LYS A 253 -20.17 29.73 29.30
N PHE A 254 -20.69 28.70 29.99
CA PHE A 254 -19.87 27.83 30.81
C PHE A 254 -18.81 27.08 29.97
N ALA A 255 -19.17 26.57 28.78
CA ALA A 255 -18.22 25.93 27.87
C ALA A 255 -17.05 26.86 27.49
N PHE A 256 -17.36 28.11 27.11
CA PHE A 256 -16.35 29.11 26.76
C PHE A 256 -15.49 29.52 27.96
N THR A 257 -16.10 29.70 29.13
CA THR A 257 -15.39 30.06 30.37
C THR A 257 -14.41 28.97 30.76
N ARG A 258 -14.87 27.70 30.77
CA ARG A 258 -14.01 26.54 31.05
C ARG A 258 -12.85 26.47 30.08
N ASN A 259 -13.07 26.73 28.79
CA ASN A 259 -11.98 26.73 27.82
C ASN A 259 -10.95 27.83 28.11
N GLN A 260 -11.37 29.02 28.56
CA GLN A 260 -10.47 30.13 28.91
C GLN A 260 -9.72 29.92 30.23
N GLU A 261 -10.29 29.18 31.17
CA GLU A 261 -9.70 28.90 32.48
C GLU A 261 -8.64 27.79 32.45
N ARG A 262 -8.45 27.12 31.31
CA ARG A 262 -7.41 26.10 31.15
C ARG A 262 -6.02 26.70 31.34
N SER A 263 -5.10 25.88 31.84
CA SER A 263 -3.72 26.33 32.03
C SER A 263 -3.07 26.65 30.69
N VAL A 264 -2.09 27.57 30.71
CA VAL A 264 -1.29 27.89 29.52
C VAL A 264 -0.64 26.63 28.94
N ASP A 265 -0.16 25.73 29.81
CA ASP A 265 0.47 24.48 29.38
C ASP A 265 -0.52 23.53 28.68
N ASP A 266 -1.79 23.51 29.11
CA ASP A 266 -2.84 22.71 28.44
C ASP A 266 -3.17 23.26 27.06
N HIS A 267 -3.23 24.59 26.91
CA HIS A 267 -3.42 25.22 25.61
C HIS A 267 -2.22 24.98 24.69
N MET A 268 -0.99 25.10 25.19
CA MET A 268 0.21 24.84 24.40
C MET A 268 0.27 23.39 23.92
N ALA A 269 -0.07 22.43 24.78
CA ALA A 269 -0.05 21.01 24.43
C ALA A 269 -1.12 20.66 23.38
N GLU A 270 -2.31 21.25 23.48
CA GLU A 270 -3.38 21.12 22.50
C GLU A 270 -3.00 21.74 21.15
N GLU A 271 -2.51 22.98 21.14
CA GLU A 271 -2.07 23.66 19.92
C GLU A 271 -0.94 22.91 19.21
N MET A 272 0.00 22.35 19.98
CA MET A 272 1.03 21.46 19.46
C MET A 272 0.43 20.19 18.85
N SER A 273 -0.54 19.57 19.53
CA SER A 273 -1.24 18.39 19.03
C SER A 273 -1.95 18.66 17.70
N HIS A 274 -2.65 19.79 17.59
CA HIS A 274 -3.32 20.20 16.35
C HIS A 274 -2.32 20.42 15.21
N ALA A 275 -1.22 21.14 15.49
CA ALA A 275 -0.17 21.38 14.52
C ALA A 275 0.46 20.06 14.04
N LEU A 276 0.78 19.14 14.95
CA LEU A 276 1.39 17.86 14.63
C LEU A 276 0.46 16.99 13.77
N ASN A 277 -0.82 16.94 14.13
CA ASN A 277 -1.82 16.19 13.38
C ASN A 277 -2.04 16.76 11.97
N ALA A 278 -2.16 18.08 11.86
CA ALA A 278 -2.31 18.77 10.58
C ALA A 278 -1.07 18.57 9.68
N TYR A 279 0.14 18.69 10.24
CA TYR A 279 1.37 18.43 9.50
C TYR A 279 1.53 16.97 9.11
N GLY A 280 1.23 16.04 10.03
CA GLY A 280 1.28 14.60 9.81
C GLY A 280 0.44 14.17 8.61
N LYS A 281 -0.76 14.75 8.41
CA LYS A 281 -1.60 14.51 7.22
C LYS A 281 -0.91 14.95 5.92
N VAL A 282 -0.28 16.12 5.91
CA VAL A 282 0.41 16.64 4.73
C VAL A 282 1.66 15.80 4.41
N ALA A 283 2.45 15.49 5.43
CA ALA A 283 3.67 14.70 5.30
C ALA A 283 3.36 13.25 4.86
N LEU A 284 2.31 12.63 5.42
CA LEU A 284 1.91 11.28 5.06
C LEU A 284 1.42 11.18 3.61
N LYS A 285 0.77 12.22 3.06
CA LYS A 285 0.43 12.26 1.64
C LYS A 285 1.69 12.19 0.77
N ARG A 286 2.71 13.01 1.08
CA ARG A 286 4.00 12.96 0.38
C ARG A 286 4.67 11.59 0.51
N PHE A 287 4.61 10.98 1.69
CA PHE A 287 5.16 9.63 1.91
C PHE A 287 4.50 8.58 1.00
N ILE A 288 3.16 8.57 0.94
CA ILE A 288 2.40 7.60 0.13
C ILE A 288 2.60 7.80 -1.37
N ASP A 289 2.84 9.03 -1.80
CA ASP A 289 3.10 9.31 -3.22
C ASP A 289 4.57 8.96 -3.58
N ASN A 290 5.54 9.36 -2.75
CA ASN A 290 6.96 9.26 -3.11
C ASN A 290 7.55 7.87 -2.90
N ILE A 291 7.28 7.20 -1.77
CA ILE A 291 7.93 5.91 -1.46
C ILE A 291 7.62 4.84 -2.52
N PRO A 292 6.35 4.63 -2.93
CA PRO A 292 6.05 3.69 -4.01
C PRO A 292 6.66 4.11 -5.34
N MET A 293 6.73 5.41 -5.64
CA MET A 293 7.37 5.92 -6.87
C MET A 293 8.87 5.59 -6.91
N ILE A 294 9.58 5.76 -5.78
CA ILE A 294 10.99 5.34 -5.68
C ILE A 294 11.12 3.82 -5.85
N CYS A 295 10.24 3.02 -5.23
CA CYS A 295 10.27 1.56 -5.39
C CYS A 295 9.99 1.13 -6.84
N ALA A 296 9.15 1.85 -7.56
CA ALA A 296 8.85 1.58 -8.96
C ALA A 296 10.03 1.83 -9.90
N GLU A 297 11.05 2.59 -9.48
CA GLU A 297 12.27 2.80 -10.26
C GLU A 297 12.99 1.48 -10.58
N ILE A 298 12.85 0.45 -9.74
CA ILE A 298 13.39 -0.89 -9.98
C ILE A 298 12.91 -1.40 -11.34
N MET A 299 11.60 -1.35 -11.58
CA MET A 299 11.00 -1.83 -12.83
C MET A 299 11.35 -0.91 -14.00
N GLN A 300 11.36 0.41 -13.78
CA GLN A 300 11.58 1.40 -14.84
C GLN A 300 13.02 1.39 -15.36
N LYS A 301 14.01 1.21 -14.48
CA LYS A 301 15.43 1.25 -14.82
C LYS A 301 15.99 -0.11 -15.23
N PHE A 302 15.32 -1.22 -14.86
CA PHE A 302 15.83 -2.57 -15.09
C PHE A 302 16.16 -2.83 -16.56
N ALA A 303 15.23 -2.62 -17.48
CA ALA A 303 15.42 -2.97 -18.89
C ALA A 303 16.64 -2.26 -19.50
N ASN A 304 16.79 -0.95 -19.25
CA ASN A 304 17.92 -0.18 -19.75
C ASN A 304 19.23 -0.62 -19.11
N ARG A 305 19.29 -0.75 -17.78
CA ARG A 305 20.52 -1.17 -17.09
C ARG A 305 20.94 -2.58 -17.42
N PHE A 306 19.97 -3.48 -17.59
CA PHE A 306 20.23 -4.85 -17.98
C PHE A 306 20.78 -4.90 -19.40
N SER A 307 20.17 -4.17 -20.34
CA SER A 307 20.71 -4.01 -21.70
C SER A 307 22.14 -3.46 -21.68
N ASP A 308 22.37 -2.37 -20.93
CA ASP A 308 23.70 -1.75 -20.82
C ASP A 308 24.73 -2.72 -20.24
N ASP A 309 24.37 -3.54 -19.25
CA ASP A 309 25.30 -4.51 -18.68
C ASP A 309 25.63 -5.66 -19.64
N LEU A 310 24.63 -6.13 -20.41
CA LEU A 310 24.85 -7.16 -21.43
C LEU A 310 25.76 -6.68 -22.57
N THR A 311 25.72 -5.39 -22.93
CA THR A 311 26.61 -4.84 -23.98
C THR A 311 28.09 -4.81 -23.59
N LYS A 312 28.43 -5.05 -22.32
CA LYS A 312 29.82 -5.09 -21.83
C LYS A 312 30.47 -6.47 -21.96
N ALA A 313 29.72 -7.51 -22.32
CA ALA A 313 30.27 -8.83 -22.54
C ALA A 313 31.23 -8.82 -23.73
N SER A 314 32.41 -9.44 -23.58
CA SER A 314 33.37 -9.58 -24.68
C SER A 314 32.94 -10.68 -25.65
N ASP A 315 33.48 -10.65 -26.87
CA ASP A 315 33.21 -11.69 -27.88
C ASP A 315 33.68 -13.07 -27.37
N GLU A 316 34.78 -13.11 -26.61
CA GLU A 316 35.27 -14.32 -25.96
C GLU A 316 34.31 -14.87 -24.91
N ASP A 317 33.67 -14.01 -24.12
CA ASP A 317 32.65 -14.42 -23.15
C ASP A 317 31.43 -15.01 -23.87
N ILE A 318 31.02 -14.42 -24.99
CA ILE A 318 29.89 -14.87 -25.80
C ILE A 318 30.15 -16.27 -26.38
N ASP A 319 31.36 -16.53 -26.90
CA ASP A 319 31.72 -17.84 -27.45
C ASP A 319 31.68 -18.97 -26.40
N VAL A 320 32.09 -18.65 -25.16
CA VAL A 320 32.01 -19.59 -24.03
C VAL A 320 30.54 -19.86 -23.66
N LEU A 321 29.69 -18.83 -23.65
CA LEU A 321 28.29 -18.92 -23.22
C LEU A 321 27.38 -19.62 -24.27
N VAL A 322 27.68 -19.46 -25.56
CA VAL A 322 26.89 -20.02 -26.68
C VAL A 322 27.41 -21.40 -27.11
N SER A 323 28.37 -21.98 -26.38
CA SER A 323 28.85 -23.34 -26.63
C SER A 323 27.74 -24.37 -26.42
N ALA A 324 27.22 -24.91 -27.52
CA ALA A 324 26.11 -25.86 -27.51
C ALA A 324 26.47 -27.14 -26.73
N PRO A 325 25.55 -27.67 -25.90
CA PRO A 325 25.70 -28.97 -25.26
C PRO A 325 26.09 -30.06 -26.27
N GLN A 326 27.00 -30.97 -25.88
CA GLN A 326 27.50 -32.04 -26.75
C GLN A 326 26.36 -32.86 -27.40
N SER A 327 25.22 -33.00 -26.73
CA SER A 327 24.03 -33.69 -27.27
C SER A 327 23.40 -32.97 -28.47
N ILE A 328 23.29 -31.64 -28.44
CA ILE A 328 22.76 -30.82 -29.52
C ILE A 328 23.77 -30.74 -30.67
N SER A 329 25.05 -30.59 -30.35
CA SER A 329 26.14 -30.61 -31.33
C SER A 329 26.19 -31.94 -32.09
N SER A 330 26.05 -33.06 -31.37
CA SER A 330 25.99 -34.41 -31.96
C SER A 330 24.76 -34.61 -32.84
N LYS A 331 23.59 -34.14 -32.40
CA LYS A 331 22.35 -34.20 -33.20
C LYS A 331 22.44 -33.34 -34.46
N LYS A 332 23.04 -32.15 -34.38
CA LYS A 332 23.29 -31.27 -35.53
C LYS A 332 24.28 -31.90 -36.51
N LYS A 333 25.33 -32.55 -36.02
CA LYS A 333 26.29 -33.30 -36.84
C LYS A 333 25.64 -34.48 -37.54
N LEU A 334 24.80 -35.24 -36.83
CA LEU A 334 24.04 -36.36 -37.40
C LEU A 334 23.04 -35.89 -38.47
N LEU A 335 22.33 -34.79 -38.23
CA LEU A 335 21.39 -34.21 -39.21
C LEU A 335 22.12 -33.66 -40.43
N ARG A 336 23.28 -33.03 -40.25
CA ARG A 336 24.13 -32.61 -41.38
C ARG A 336 24.59 -33.80 -42.20
N SER A 337 25.09 -34.87 -41.56
CA SER A 337 25.45 -36.11 -42.25
C SER A 337 24.28 -36.68 -43.04
N LYS A 338 23.06 -36.69 -42.48
CA LYS A 338 21.87 -37.14 -43.20
C LYS A 338 21.49 -36.25 -44.38
N ILE A 339 21.70 -34.94 -44.27
CA ILE A 339 21.48 -34.00 -45.38
C ILE A 339 22.52 -34.26 -46.47
N ASP A 340 23.79 -34.42 -46.10
CA ASP A 340 24.88 -34.72 -47.03
C ASP A 340 24.63 -36.06 -47.76
N ASP A 341 24.15 -37.08 -47.03
CA ASP A 341 23.79 -38.39 -47.58
C ASP A 341 22.58 -38.30 -48.54
N LEU A 342 21.59 -37.46 -48.22
CA LEU A 342 20.42 -37.22 -49.07
C LEU A 342 20.79 -36.42 -50.33
N ASP A 343 21.63 -35.41 -50.20
CA ASP A 343 22.14 -34.63 -51.35
C ASP A 343 23.00 -35.51 -52.26
N ALA A 344 23.82 -36.40 -51.69
CA ALA A 344 24.55 -37.41 -52.45
C ALA A 344 23.59 -38.36 -53.18
N GLY A 345 22.53 -38.84 -52.51
CA GLY A 345 21.48 -39.67 -53.09
C GLY A 345 20.76 -39.00 -54.27
N ILE A 346 20.33 -37.76 -54.11
CA ILE A 346 19.68 -36.96 -55.15
C ILE A 346 20.60 -36.76 -56.36
N ASN A 347 21.88 -36.48 -56.12
CA ASN A 347 22.88 -36.33 -57.19
C ASN A 347 23.17 -37.66 -57.90
N THR A 348 23.09 -38.81 -57.22
CA THR A 348 23.25 -40.14 -57.84
C THR A 348 22.03 -40.57 -58.66
N GLU A 349 20.80 -40.25 -58.24
CA GLU A 349 19.59 -40.55 -59.02
C GLU A 349 19.43 -39.64 -60.25
N GLY A 350 19.98 -38.41 -60.21
CA GLY A 350 20.07 -37.53 -61.38
C GLY A 350 21.00 -38.05 -62.48
N LEU A 351 22.00 -38.87 -62.13
CA LEU A 351 23.00 -39.41 -63.07
C LEU A 351 22.54 -40.71 -63.76
N HIS A 352 21.54 -41.42 -63.23
CA HIS A 352 21.03 -42.68 -63.80
C HIS A 352 19.81 -42.53 -64.71
N ARG A 353 19.37 -41.30 -65.00
CA ARG A 353 18.32 -41.03 -65.99
C ARG A 353 18.82 -40.75 -67.42
N GLY A 354 20.13 -40.74 -67.63
CA GLY A 354 20.76 -40.44 -68.93
C GLY A 354 20.97 -41.65 -69.87
N ASP A 355 21.05 -42.87 -69.34
CA ASP A 355 21.44 -44.05 -70.13
C ASP A 355 20.35 -45.15 -70.12
N ARG A 356 19.34 -45.01 -70.99
CA ARG A 356 18.61 -46.17 -71.52
C ARG A 356 18.37 -45.99 -73.02
N PRO A 357 18.98 -46.82 -73.89
CA PRO A 357 18.68 -46.83 -75.31
C PRO A 357 17.35 -47.53 -75.58
N GLU A 358 16.74 -47.07 -76.66
CA GLU A 358 15.47 -47.48 -77.23
C GLU A 358 15.31 -49.01 -77.39
N LEU A 359 14.16 -49.55 -76.97
CA LEU A 359 13.64 -50.82 -77.47
C LEU A 359 12.12 -50.69 -77.63
N SER A 360 11.76 -50.16 -78.79
CA SER A 360 10.44 -50.27 -79.39
C SER A 360 10.18 -51.71 -79.89
N HIS A 361 8.93 -52.15 -79.71
CA HIS A 361 8.20 -53.23 -80.38
C HIS A 361 7.94 -54.58 -79.66
N GLN A 362 6.66 -54.95 -79.75
CA GLN A 362 6.02 -56.27 -79.66
C GLN A 362 5.76 -56.87 -78.26
N LEU A 363 4.55 -56.63 -77.75
CA LEU A 363 3.44 -57.60 -77.83
C LEU A 363 2.13 -56.90 -77.42
N GLY A 364 1.14 -56.99 -78.30
CA GLY A 364 -0.17 -56.37 -78.09
C GLY A 364 -1.01 -57.13 -77.07
N LEU A 365 -1.83 -56.38 -76.35
CA LEU A 365 -3.27 -56.67 -76.24
C LEU A 365 -3.98 -55.36 -75.86
N GLN A 366 -4.81 -54.91 -76.80
CA GLN A 366 -5.82 -53.88 -76.59
C GLN A 366 -6.82 -54.34 -75.53
N LEU A 367 -7.22 -53.45 -74.63
CA LEU A 367 -8.64 -53.17 -74.41
C LEU A 367 -8.80 -51.66 -74.15
N THR A 368 -9.52 -51.03 -75.06
CA THR A 368 -9.87 -49.62 -75.18
C THR A 368 -10.92 -49.15 -74.14
N PRO A 369 -11.11 -47.82 -73.99
CA PRO A 369 -11.70 -47.11 -72.83
C PRO A 369 -13.23 -46.91 -72.99
N PRO A 370 -13.88 -46.02 -72.20
CA PRO A 370 -14.12 -44.67 -72.77
C PRO A 370 -14.32 -43.49 -71.80
N ARG A 371 -14.19 -42.29 -72.43
CA ARG A 371 -14.87 -40.99 -72.24
C ARG A 371 -14.56 -40.18 -70.97
N THR A 372 -13.86 -39.05 -71.03
CA THR A 372 -14.09 -37.74 -71.70
C THR A 372 -15.33 -36.98 -71.24
N SER A 373 -15.12 -35.82 -70.63
CA SER A 373 -15.79 -34.54 -70.89
C SER A 373 -15.05 -33.49 -70.04
N ASP A 374 -14.41 -32.50 -70.66
CA ASP A 374 -15.00 -31.18 -70.99
C ASP A 374 -15.19 -30.35 -69.71
N ALA A 375 -14.86 -29.07 -69.62
CA ALA A 375 -14.56 -28.05 -70.62
C ALA A 375 -13.89 -26.89 -69.85
N ALA A 376 -12.86 -26.25 -70.41
CA ALA A 376 -12.97 -24.95 -71.11
C ALA A 376 -12.63 -23.77 -70.17
N LEU A 377 -11.59 -22.99 -70.52
CA LEU A 377 -11.67 -21.62 -71.09
C LEU A 377 -12.18 -20.59 -70.06
N GLU A 378 -11.63 -19.39 -69.84
CA GLU A 378 -10.93 -18.41 -70.67
C GLU A 378 -10.48 -17.30 -69.69
N VAL A 379 -9.21 -16.90 -69.58
CA VAL A 379 -8.54 -15.76 -70.25
C VAL A 379 -9.12 -14.34 -69.96
N ARG A 380 -8.17 -13.41 -69.71
CA ARG A 380 -8.23 -11.92 -69.61
C ARG A 380 -8.76 -11.36 -68.27
N GLY A 381 -8.16 -10.32 -67.67
CA GLY A 381 -7.06 -9.44 -68.04
C GLY A 381 -7.20 -8.09 -67.30
N ARG A 382 -6.07 -7.37 -67.18
CA ARG A 382 -5.92 -5.91 -66.91
C ARG A 382 -6.32 -5.38 -65.51
N GLN A 383 -5.36 -4.85 -64.74
CA GLN A 383 -4.79 -3.47 -64.72
C GLN A 383 -5.60 -2.46 -63.89
N GLY A 384 -4.90 -1.69 -63.04
CA GLY A 384 -5.37 -0.40 -62.47
C GLY A 384 -5.38 -0.38 -60.94
N ARG A 385 -4.30 -0.06 -60.23
CA ARG A 385 -3.76 1.30 -59.88
C ARG A 385 -4.69 2.18 -59.02
N ARG A 386 -4.10 2.61 -57.89
CA ARG A 386 -4.20 3.91 -57.15
C ARG A 386 -5.19 4.10 -55.97
N ARG A 387 -4.53 4.38 -54.83
CA ARG A 387 -4.65 5.53 -53.89
C ARG A 387 -5.97 5.77 -53.14
N GLY A 388 -5.82 6.02 -51.83
CA GLY A 388 -6.52 7.12 -51.15
C GLY A 388 -6.85 6.91 -49.67
N SER A 389 -5.99 7.45 -48.79
CA SER A 389 -6.28 8.35 -47.65
C SER A 389 -7.63 8.34 -46.90
N GLY A 390 -7.52 8.48 -45.57
CA GLY A 390 -8.54 8.98 -44.62
C GLY A 390 -8.93 7.91 -43.61
N VAL A 391 -8.79 8.06 -42.29
CA VAL A 391 -8.95 9.23 -41.40
C VAL A 391 -7.87 9.23 -40.32
#